data_AF-A0A933VNF1-F1
#
_entry.id   AF-A0A933VNF1-F1
#
_cell.length_a   1.000
_cell.length_b   1.000
_cell.length_c   1.000
_cell.angle_alpha   90.00
_cell.angle_beta   90.00
_cell.angle_gamma   90.00
#
_symmetry.space_group_name_H-M   'P 1'
#
loop_
_entity.id
_entity.type
_entity.pdbx_description
1 polymer ?
#
loop_
_entity_poly.entity_id
_entity_poly.type
_entity_poly.pdbx_seq_one_letter_code
_entity_poly.pdbx_strand_id
1 'polypeptide(L)' 'MRVSELIEMLRDQPPDAEVELAVIAPVEDDLDDITVDRYSVEGMLPWTDDDSDELVIWLVGGEDDDVEAFLDAI' A
#
# COMPACT_ATOMS: atom_id res chain seq x y z
N MET A 1 4.71 -10.80 -2.85
CA MET A 1 3.44 -10.98 -3.58
C MET A 1 3.64 -10.43 -4.97
N ARG A 2 3.29 -11.18 -6.01
CA ARG A 2 3.34 -10.74 -7.40
C ARG A 2 2.04 -10.05 -7.80
N VAL A 3 2.10 -9.20 -8.82
CA VAL A 3 0.90 -8.52 -9.37
C VAL A 3 -0.18 -9.51 -9.79
N SER A 4 0.19 -10.67 -10.34
CA SER A 4 -0.77 -11.72 -10.70
C SER A 4 -1.56 -12.23 -9.50
N GLU A 5 -0.89 -12.44 -8.37
CA GLU A 5 -1.52 -12.92 -7.13
C GLU A 5 -2.47 -11.86 -6.56
N LEU A 6 -2.08 -10.59 -6.61
CA LEU A 6 -2.94 -9.47 -6.20
C LEU A 6 -4.22 -9.39 -7.06
N ILE A 7 -4.08 -9.50 -8.38
CA ILE A 7 -5.22 -9.50 -9.30
C ILE A 7 -6.14 -10.69 -9.02
N GLU A 8 -5.57 -11.87 -8.75
CA GLU A 8 -6.36 -13.05 -8.38
C GLU A 8 -7.15 -12.83 -7.09
N MET A 9 -6.58 -12.16 -6.08
CA MET A 9 -7.28 -11.83 -4.84
C MET A 9 -8.43 -10.83 -5.03
N LEU A 10 -8.25 -9.84 -5.91
CA LEU A 10 -9.24 -8.80 -6.19
C LEU A 10 -10.33 -9.26 -7.17
N ARG A 11 -10.08 -10.32 -7.94
CA ARG A 11 -10.96 -10.79 -9.01
C ARG A 11 -12.39 -11.10 -8.56
N ASP A 12 -12.55 -11.59 -7.33
CA ASP A 12 -13.85 -11.99 -6.77
C ASP A 12 -14.58 -10.83 -6.05
N GLN A 13 -13.98 -9.64 -5.99
CA GLN A 13 -14.58 -8.47 -5.34
C GLN A 13 -15.50 -7.69 -6.30
N PRO A 14 -16.46 -6.91 -5.75
CA PRO A 14 -17.26 -5.99 -6.55
C PRO A 14 -16.36 -4.99 -7.30
N PRO A 15 -16.65 -4.69 -8.59
CA PRO A 15 -15.82 -3.78 -9.40
C PRO A 15 -15.89 -2.33 -8.93
N ASP A 16 -16.87 -1.99 -8.11
CA ASP A 16 -17.12 -0.68 -7.50
C ASP A 16 -16.66 -0.61 -6.04
N ALA A 17 -16.00 -1.65 -5.52
CA ALA A 17 -15.43 -1.62 -4.18
C ALA A 17 -14.19 -0.72 -4.13
N GLU A 18 -14.10 0.09 -3.07
CA GLU A 18 -12.92 0.90 -2.77
C GLU A 18 -11.78 0.03 -2.23
N VAL A 19 -10.54 0.40 -2.57
CA VAL A 19 -9.31 -0.30 -2.12
C VAL A 19 -8.55 0.64 -1.18
N GLU A 20 -8.30 0.16 0.04
CA GLU A 20 -7.56 0.88 1.07
C GLU A 20 -6.33 0.08 1.54
N LEU A 21 -5.26 0.78 1.89
CA LEU A 21 -4.07 0.25 2.55
C LEU A 21 -4.28 0.28 4.07
N ALA A 22 -4.24 -0.90 4.69
CA ALA A 22 -4.24 -1.02 6.14
C ALA A 22 -2.82 -1.31 6.65
N VAL A 23 -2.29 -0.42 7.47
CA VAL A 23 -1.01 -0.59 8.16
C VAL A 23 -1.30 -1.01 9.60
N ILE A 24 -0.88 -2.23 9.94
CA ILE A 24 -1.06 -2.78 11.28
C ILE A 24 0.24 -2.57 12.04
N ALA A 25 0.21 -1.68 13.03
CA ALA A 25 1.35 -1.48 13.91
C ALA A 25 1.52 -2.72 14.82
N PRO A 26 2.77 -3.16 15.07
CA PRO A 26 3.02 -4.29 15.96
C PRO A 26 2.53 -3.96 17.38
N VAL A 27 1.88 -4.93 18.01
CA VAL A 27 1.63 -4.92 19.45
C VAL A 27 2.96 -5.18 20.14
N GLU A 28 3.54 -4.14 20.76
CA GLU A 28 4.64 -4.33 21.71
C GLU A 28 4.12 -5.16 22.89
N ASP A 29 4.93 -6.01 23.52
CA ASP A 29 4.50 -6.89 24.63
C ASP A 29 3.87 -6.12 25.83
N ASP A 30 4.11 -4.80 25.92
CA ASP A 30 3.55 -3.88 26.93
C ASP A 30 2.33 -3.06 26.43
N LEU A 31 1.88 -3.26 25.18
CA LEU A 31 0.73 -2.60 24.58
C LEU A 31 -0.40 -3.62 24.34
N ASP A 32 -1.52 -3.46 25.04
CA ASP A 32 -2.69 -4.34 24.89
C ASP A 32 -3.51 -4.06 23.60
N ASP A 33 -3.19 -2.99 22.87
CA ASP A 33 -4.00 -2.49 21.74
C ASP A 33 -3.25 -2.55 20.40
N ILE A 34 -3.85 -3.27 19.44
CA ILE A 34 -3.42 -3.26 18.04
C ILE A 34 -3.90 -1.96 17.41
N THR A 35 -2.96 -1.15 16.92
CA THR A 35 -3.29 0.05 16.13
C THR A 35 -3.36 -0.32 14.65
N VAL A 36 -4.44 0.09 13.99
CA VAL A 36 -4.65 -0.11 12.55
C VAL A 36 -4.90 1.23 11.91
N ASP A 37 -3.94 1.68 11.11
CA ASP A 37 -4.06 2.88 10.28
C ASP A 37 -4.57 2.48 8.91
N ARG A 38 -5.49 3.28 8.35
CA ARG A 38 -6.11 3.02 7.05
C ARG A 38 -5.93 4.23 6.15
N TYR A 39 -5.48 3.98 4.93
CA TYR A 39 -5.23 5.01 3.93
C TYR A 39 -5.84 4.61 2.59
N SER A 40 -6.38 5.57 1.85
CA SER A 40 -6.80 5.34 0.46
C SER A 40 -5.59 5.07 -0.43
N VAL A 41 -5.76 4.22 -1.44
CA VAL A 41 -4.74 4.04 -2.49
C VAL A 41 -4.91 5.13 -3.53
N GLU A 42 -4.07 6.14 -3.47
CA GLU A 42 -4.09 7.29 -4.38
C GLU A 42 -3.20 7.07 -5.61
N GLY A 43 -2.25 6.13 -5.55
CA GLY A 43 -1.33 5.89 -6.66
C GLY A 43 -0.67 4.52 -6.66
N MET A 44 -0.08 4.19 -7.81
CA MET A 44 0.84 3.06 -7.94
C MET A 44 2.08 3.48 -8.73
N LEU A 45 3.25 3.06 -8.27
CA LEU A 45 4.52 3.43 -8.88
C LEU A 45 5.42 2.19 -9.04
N PRO A 46 6.12 2.06 -10.17
CA PRO A 46 7.20 1.09 -10.29
C PRO A 46 8.40 1.54 -9.45
N TRP A 47 8.87 0.67 -8.58
CA TRP A 47 10.12 0.81 -7.83
C TRP A 47 11.12 -0.23 -8.31
N THR A 48 12.34 0.21 -8.56
CA THR A 48 13.47 -0.66 -8.84
C THR A 48 14.52 -0.35 -7.79
N ASP A 49 14.94 -1.36 -7.04
CA ASP A 49 16.02 -1.20 -6.08
C ASP A 49 17.36 -1.16 -6.83
N ASP A 50 18.27 -0.25 -6.48
CA ASP A 50 19.54 -0.09 -7.21
C ASP A 50 20.40 -1.37 -7.15
N ASP A 51 20.17 -2.23 -6.14
CA ASP A 51 20.86 -3.51 -5.94
C ASP A 51 20.09 -4.71 -6.51
N SER A 52 18.91 -4.53 -7.12
CA SER A 52 18.09 -5.61 -7.67
C SER A 52 17.34 -5.20 -8.95
N ASP A 53 17.58 -5.95 -10.05
CA ASP A 53 16.82 -5.81 -11.30
C ASP A 53 15.34 -6.25 -11.20
N GLU A 54 14.84 -6.60 -10.01
CA GLU A 54 13.45 -7.00 -9.81
C GLU A 54 12.51 -5.78 -9.70
N LEU A 55 11.59 -5.65 -10.65
CA LEU A 55 10.54 -4.64 -10.64
C LEU A 55 9.54 -4.92 -9.51
N VAL A 56 9.45 -4.00 -8.56
CA VAL A 56 8.46 -4.00 -7.48
C VAL A 56 7.43 -2.92 -7.77
N ILE A 57 6.14 -3.20 -7.57
CA ILE A 57 5.09 -2.16 -7.67
C ILE A 57 4.75 -1.71 -6.25
N TRP A 58 4.84 -0.42 -6.00
CA TRP A 58 4.40 0.22 -4.76
C TRP A 58 2.97 0.70 -4.93
N LEU A 59 2.12 0.39 -3.95
CA LEU A 59 0.82 1.03 -3.77
C LEU A 59 1.02 2.17 -2.77
N VAL A 60 0.67 3.38 -3.18
CA VAL A 60 0.92 4.60 -2.39
C VAL A 60 -0.40 5.03 -1.77
N GLY A 61 -0.38 5.16 -0.45
CA GLY A 61 -1.46 5.71 0.36
C GLY A 61 -0.87 6.25 1.67
N GLY A 62 -1.45 7.31 2.18
CA GLY A 62 -0.97 8.08 3.32
C GLY A 62 -1.90 9.26 3.60
N GLU A 63 -1.47 10.20 4.44
CA GLU A 63 -2.16 11.49 4.55
C GLU A 63 -2.12 12.22 3.19
N ASP A 64 -3.25 12.79 2.77
CA ASP A 64 -3.42 13.39 1.43
C ASP A 64 -2.30 14.38 1.08
N ASP A 65 -1.93 15.26 2.02
CA ASP A 65 -0.89 16.28 1.84
C ASP A 65 0.50 15.66 1.58
N ASP A 66 0.82 14.56 2.28
CA ASP A 66 2.10 13.87 2.16
C ASP A 66 2.18 13.06 0.87
N VAL A 67 1.07 12.42 0.49
CA VAL A 67 0.97 11.67 -0.76
C VAL A 67 1.08 12.60 -1.96
N GLU A 68 0.36 13.72 -1.96
CA GLU A 68 0.44 14.73 -3.03
C GLU A 68 1.88 15.25 -3.18
N ALA A 69 2.51 15.64 -2.06
CA ALA A 69 3.89 16.12 -2.06
C ALA A 69 4.89 15.05 -2.56
N PHE A 70 4.68 13.77 -2.21
CA PHE A 70 5.52 12.67 -2.68
C PHE A 70 5.37 12.42 -4.18
N LEU A 71 4.14 12.40 -4.68
CA LEU A 71 3.86 12.19 -6.11
C LEU A 71 4.41 13.32 -6.98
N ASP A 72 4.40 14.57 -6.49
CA ASP A 72 4.96 15.72 -7.19
C ASP A 72 6.51 15.75 -7.19
N ALA A 73 7.15 15.04 -6.25
CA ALA A 73 8.61 15.07 -6.08
C ALA A 73 9.38 14.05 -6.94
N ILE A 74 8.68 13.09 -7.56
CA ILE A 74 9.25 12.02 -8.42
C ILE A 74 9.24 12.45 -9.90
#